data_AF-A0A1H9GK19-F1
#
_entry.id   AF-A0A1H9GK19-F1
#
_cell.length_a   1.000
_cell.length_b   1.000
_cell.length_c   1.000
_cell.angle_alpha   90.00
_cell.angle_beta   90.00
_cell.angle_gamma   90.00
#
_symmetry.space_group_name_H-M   'P 1'
#
loop_
_entity.id
_entity.type
_entity.pdbx_description
1 polymer ?
#
loop_
_entity_poly.entity_id
_entity_poly.type
_entity_poly.pdbx_seq_one_letter_code
_entity_poly.pdbx_strand_id
1 'polypeptide(L)' 'MEIKALIENLTDNGCSREGTLRAKALYEAGDIDGLIKHLRRCRCDLVEEMHDSQRKVDRMDYLIRQAQKEGKR' A
#
# COMPACT_ATOMS: atom_id res chain seq x y z
N MET A 1 -3.49 14.29 17.97
CA MET A 1 -3.84 12.95 17.48
C MET A 1 -3.03 11.95 18.26
N GLU A 2 -3.66 10.99 18.93
CA GLU A 2 -2.95 9.94 19.65
C GLU A 2 -2.42 8.89 18.66
N ILE A 3 -1.14 8.52 18.79
CA ILE A 3 -0.47 7.51 17.95
C ILE A 3 -1.27 6.20 17.90
N LYS A 4 -1.92 5.85 19.02
CA LYS A 4 -2.80 4.68 19.13
C LYS A 4 -3.96 4.71 18.12
N ALA A 5 -4.64 5.85 17.97
CA ALA A 5 -5.74 5.99 17.01
C ALA A 5 -5.25 5.89 15.55
N LEU A 6 -4.03 6.38 15.27
CA LEU A 6 -3.41 6.24 13.95
C LEU A 6 -3.05 4.79 13.64
N ILE A 7 -2.60 4.02 14.64
CA ILE A 7 -2.32 2.59 14.49
C ILE A 7 -3.59 1.78 14.24
N GLU A 8 -4.68 2.10 14.93
CA GLU A 8 -5.97 1.40 14.75
C GLU A 8 -6.54 1.58 13.33
N ASN A 9 -6.25 2.72 12.71
CA ASN A 9 -6.68 3.03 11.34
C ASN A 9 -5.66 2.60 10.26
N LEU A 10 -4.59 1.86 10.58
CA LEU A 10 -3.59 1.45 9.57
C LEU A 10 -4.19 0.62 8.44
N THR A 11 -5.26 -0.14 8.73
CA THR A 11 -5.98 -0.91 7.71
C THR A 11 -6.57 0.00 6.64
N ASP A 12 -7.14 1.15 7.04
CA ASP A 12 -7.68 2.15 6.10
C ASP A 12 -6.57 2.85 5.30
N ASN A 13 -5.34 2.82 5.81
CA ASN A 13 -4.15 3.33 5.14
C ASN A 13 -3.45 2.27 4.26
N GLY A 14 -4.09 1.12 4.04
CA GLY A 14 -3.61 0.06 3.15
C GLY A 14 -2.64 -0.93 3.79
N CYS A 15 -2.43 -0.89 5.11
CA CYS A 15 -1.80 -2.02 5.78
C CYS A 15 -2.75 -3.23 5.80
N SER A 16 -2.19 -4.43 5.66
CA SER A 16 -2.98 -5.64 5.87
C SER A 16 -3.47 -5.72 7.33
N ARG A 17 -4.58 -6.44 7.55
CA ARG A 17 -5.13 -6.63 8.90
C ARG A 17 -4.10 -7.24 9.86
N GLU A 18 -3.28 -8.19 9.38
CA GLU A 18 -2.17 -8.76 10.15
C GLU A 18 -1.08 -7.72 10.44
N GLY A 19 -0.75 -6.87 9.47
CA GLY A 19 0.17 -5.75 9.63
C GLY A 19 -0.30 -4.77 10.70
N THR A 20 -1.59 -4.43 10.71
CA THR A 20 -2.21 -3.56 11.74
C THR A 20 -2.13 -4.17 13.13
N LEU A 21 -2.46 -5.46 13.28
CA LEU A 21 -2.36 -6.16 14.57
C LEU A 21 -0.92 -6.20 15.09
N ARG A 22 0.05 -6.42 14.20
CA ARG A 22 1.47 -6.41 14.57
C ARG A 22 1.95 -5.04 15.01
N ALA A 23 1.55 -3.98 14.31
CA ALA A 23 1.86 -2.61 14.71
C ALA A 23 1.29 -2.28 16.10
N LYS A 24 0.05 -2.71 16.37
CA LYS A 24 -0.58 -2.55 17.68
C LYS A 24 0.19 -3.28 18.79
N ALA A 25 0.58 -4.53 18.56
CA ALA A 25 1.35 -5.30 19.54
C ALA A 25 2.71 -4.67 19.86
N LEU A 26 3.43 -4.15 18.85
CA LEU A 26 4.70 -3.46 19.03
C LEU A 26 4.55 -2.18 19.85
N TYR A 27 3.48 -1.41 19.58
CA TYR A 27 3.16 -0.20 20.34
C TYR A 27 2.80 -0.51 21.80
N GLU A 28 1.95 -1.51 22.04
CA GLU A 28 1.55 -1.94 23.39
C GLU A 28 2.73 -2.50 24.20
N ALA A 29 3.70 -3.13 23.53
CA ALA A 29 4.94 -3.59 24.15
C ALA A 29 5.97 -2.47 24.42
N GLY A 30 5.72 -1.24 23.96
CA GLY A 30 6.68 -0.13 24.04
C GLY A 30 7.87 -0.25 23.08
N ASP A 31 7.84 -1.19 22.14
CA ASP A 31 8.89 -1.39 21.13
C ASP A 31 8.70 -0.41 19.95
N ILE A 32 9.09 0.85 20.18
CA ILE A 32 8.93 1.93 19.21
C ILE A 32 9.84 1.73 17.99
N ASP A 33 11.05 1.20 18.16
CA ASP A 33 11.97 0.93 17.04
C ASP A 33 11.43 -0.20 16.15
N GLY A 34 10.91 -1.26 16.76
CA GLY A 34 10.22 -2.34 16.05
C GLY A 34 8.99 -1.83 15.30
N LEU A 35 8.19 -0.96 15.93
CA LEU A 35 7.04 -0.31 15.28
C LEU A 35 7.47 0.49 14.05
N ILE A 36 8.48 1.36 14.17
CA ILE A 36 8.99 2.17 13.04
C ILE A 36 9.47 1.27 11.90
N LYS A 37 10.21 0.20 12.22
CA LYS A 37 10.70 -0.75 11.22
C LYS A 37 9.56 -1.45 10.50
N HIS A 38 8.52 -1.86 11.24
CA HIS A 38 7.33 -2.49 10.67
C HIS A 38 6.55 -1.54 9.77
N LEU A 39 6.32 -0.29 10.19
CA LEU A 39 5.63 0.71 9.36
C LEU A 39 6.38 1.03 8.07
N ARG A 40 7.72 1.09 8.12
CA ARG A 40 8.55 1.25 6.90
C ARG A 40 8.39 0.10 5.92
N ARG A 41 8.24 -1.13 6.43
CA ARG A 41 7.97 -2.31 5.61
C ARG A 41 6.60 -2.20 4.95
N CYS A 42 5.56 -1.89 5.70
CA CYS A 42 4.21 -1.68 5.14
C CYS A 42 4.20 -0.61 4.04
N ARG A 43 4.97 0.49 4.22
CA ARG A 43 5.14 1.50 3.16
C ARG A 43 5.75 0.91 1.89
N CYS A 44 6.77 0.05 2.00
CA CYS A 44 7.38 -0.57 0.83
C CYS A 44 6.38 -1.47 0.09
N ASP A 45 5.61 -2.27 0.83
CA ASP A 45 4.59 -3.15 0.25
C ASP A 45 3.53 -2.34 -0.52
N LEU A 46 3.08 -1.21 0.04
CA LEU A 46 2.17 -0.27 -0.65
C LEU A 46 2.76 0.33 -1.93
N VAL A 47 4.06 0.65 -1.93
CA VAL A 47 4.75 1.16 -3.12
C VAL A 47 4.83 0.08 -4.19
N GLU A 48 5.06 -1.18 -3.81
CA GLU A 48 5.03 -2.31 -4.75
C GLU A 48 3.63 -2.47 -5.36
N GLU A 49 2.56 -2.48 -4.55
CA GLU A 49 1.18 -2.56 -5.03
C GLU A 49 0.81 -1.39 -5.96
N MET A 50 1.28 -0.18 -5.65
CA MET A 50 1.12 1.00 -6.50
C MET A 50 1.81 0.80 -7.85
N HIS A 51 3.07 0.33 -7.86
CA HIS A 51 3.79 0.05 -9.10
C HIS A 51 3.10 -1.05 -9.92
N ASP A 52 2.53 -2.06 -9.28
CA ASP A 52 1.79 -3.14 -9.94
C ASP A 52 0.53 -2.61 -10.63
N SER A 53 -0.19 -1.73 -9.94
CA SER A 53 -1.37 -1.06 -10.49
C SER A 53 -1.00 -0.14 -11.65
N GLN A 54 0.09 0.62 -11.54
CA GLN A 54 0.60 1.45 -12.64
C GLN A 54 0.90 0.61 -13.89
N ARG A 55 1.59 -0.53 -13.74
CA ARG A 55 1.89 -1.41 -14.88
C ARG A 55 0.64 -1.96 -15.55
N LYS A 56 -0.46 -2.17 -14.82
CA LYS A 56 -1.75 -2.58 -15.39
C LYS A 56 -2.37 -1.44 -16.20
N VAL A 57 -2.35 -0.22 -15.66
CA VAL A 57 -2.85 0.98 -16.37
C VAL A 57 -2.07 1.21 -17.66
N ASP A 58 -0.74 1.18 -17.61
CA ASP A 58 0.12 1.38 -18.79
C ASP A 58 -0.21 0.39 -19.92
N ARG A 59 -0.48 -0.87 -19.56
CA ARG A 59 -0.90 -1.91 -20.53
C ARG A 59 -2.27 -1.62 -21.13
N MET A 60 -3.22 -1.14 -20.33
CA MET A 60 -4.54 -0.75 -20.82
C MET A 60 -4.44 0.45 -21.77
N ASP A 61 -3.66 1.46 -21.42
CA ASP A 61 -3.44 2.64 -22.28
C ASP A 61 -2.81 2.24 -23.62
N TYR A 62 -1.85 1.31 -23.58
CA TYR A 62 -1.27 0.75 -24.80
C TYR A 62 -2.32 0.04 -25.65
N LEU A 63 -3.16 -0.82 -25.08
CA LEU A 63 -4.23 -1.53 -25.79
C LEU A 63 -5.24 -0.55 -26.42
N ILE A 64 -5.68 0.46 -25.67
CA ILE A 64 -6.57 1.52 -26.16
C ILE A 64 -5.94 2.21 -27.38
N ARG A 65 -4.66 2.57 -27.30
CA ARG A 65 -3.94 3.21 -28.40
C ARG A 65 -3.87 2.32 -29.64
N GLN A 66 -3.67 1.00 -29.50
CA GLN A 66 -3.67 0.08 -30.64
C GLN A 66 -5.05 -0.02 -31.27
N ALA A 67 -6.10 -0.22 -30.47
CA ALA A 67 -7.48 -0.28 -30.96
C ALA A 67 -7.89 1.00 -31.71
N GLN A 68 -7.49 2.17 -31.22
CA GLN A 68 -7.73 3.45 -31.89
C GLN A 68 -7.02 3.59 -33.24
N LYS A 69 -5.89 2.91 -33.45
CA LYS A 69 -5.19 2.89 -34.74
C LYS A 69 -5.88 1.97 -35.74
N GLU A 70 -6.36 0.82 -35.28
CA GLU A 70 -7.06 -0.16 -36.11
C GLU A 70 -8.39 0.39 -36.63
N GLY A 71 -9.18 1.04 -35.77
CA GLY A 71 -10.48 1.62 -36.18
C GLY A 71 -10.40 2.85 -37.09
N LYS A 72 -9.20 3.38 -37.37
CA LYS A 72 -8.97 4.49 -38.32
C LYS A 72 -8.55 4.02 -39.72
N ARG A 73 -8.48 2.70 -39.94
CA ARG A 73 -8.04 2.06 -41.17
C ARG A 73 -9.23 1.59 -42.00
#